data_AF-A0AAN5YDX0-F1
#
_entry.id   AF-A0AAN5YDX0-F1
#
_cell.length_a   1.000
_cell.length_b   1.000
_cell.length_c   1.000
_cell.angle_alpha   90.00
_cell.angle_beta   90.00
_cell.angle_gamma   90.00
#
_symmetry.space_group_name_H-M   'P 1'
#
loop_
_entity.id
_entity.type
_entity.pdbx_description
1 polymer ?
#
loop_
_entity_poly.entity_id
_entity_poly.type
_entity_poly.pdbx_seq_one_letter_code
_entity_poly.pdbx_strand_id
1 'polypeptide(L)'
;MLGLPGNYKDIADEDERARLRAQVEKSIVLWAYETNTKRTNPVLHEIFDLPQGRTRKETVAFSTNTWDDDIIPFRQCLIPVARHWDEMNNKVACPINVTDEELKTHDREGEGWNEQADFWDALRGFAERDGWTSNENYERALETFAELRELGLRDLTGDERAHFQKQTR
;
A
#
# COMPACT_ATOMS: atom_id res chain seq x y z
N MET A 1 7.76 -17.48 14.27
CA MET A 1 8.75 -18.44 14.83
C MET A 1 9.56 -17.68 15.88
N LEU A 2 9.64 -18.13 17.13
CA LEU A 2 10.27 -17.36 18.23
C LEU A 2 11.75 -17.67 18.46
N GLY A 3 12.29 -18.66 17.75
CA GLY A 3 13.70 -19.02 17.80
C GLY A 3 14.23 -19.24 16.39
N LEU A 4 15.54 -19.17 16.23
CA LEU A 4 16.19 -19.51 14.96
C LEU A 4 16.04 -21.01 14.68
N PRO A 5 15.90 -21.41 13.40
CA PRO A 5 15.84 -22.82 13.06
C PRO A 5 17.18 -23.52 13.39
N GLY A 6 17.14 -24.84 13.65
CA GLY A 6 18.32 -25.60 14.09
C GLY A 6 19.49 -25.55 13.09
N ASN A 7 19.19 -25.49 11.80
CA ASN A 7 20.15 -25.39 10.70
C ASN A 7 20.60 -23.96 10.40
N TYR A 8 20.22 -22.95 11.20
CA TYR A 8 20.52 -21.53 10.92
C TYR A 8 22.02 -21.26 10.70
N LYS A 9 22.89 -21.98 11.44
CA LYS A 9 24.36 -21.85 11.32
C LYS A 9 24.90 -22.46 10.02
N ASP A 10 24.15 -23.35 9.42
CA ASP A 10 24.54 -24.09 8.21
C ASP A 10 24.07 -23.37 6.92
N ILE A 11 23.32 -22.27 7.06
CA ILE A 11 22.87 -21.45 5.93
C ILE A 11 24.06 -20.62 5.42
N ALA A 12 24.50 -20.96 4.21
CA ALA A 12 25.61 -20.31 3.52
C ALA A 12 25.21 -18.95 2.91
N ASP A 13 23.95 -18.78 2.52
CA ASP A 13 23.42 -17.53 2.01
C ASP A 13 23.25 -16.52 3.18
N GLU A 14 24.08 -15.49 3.17
CA GLU A 14 24.07 -14.43 4.18
C GLU A 14 22.77 -13.62 4.16
N ASP A 15 22.18 -13.38 2.99
CA ASP A 15 20.94 -12.61 2.85
C ASP A 15 19.76 -13.41 3.39
N GLU A 16 19.69 -14.70 3.08
CA GLU A 16 18.71 -15.61 3.67
C GLU A 16 18.84 -15.65 5.20
N ARG A 17 20.07 -15.78 5.69
CA ARG A 17 20.38 -15.82 7.11
C ARG A 17 20.02 -14.50 7.83
N ALA A 18 20.21 -13.36 7.17
CA ALA A 18 19.80 -12.06 7.67
C ALA A 18 18.26 -11.92 7.70
N ARG A 19 17.56 -12.35 6.64
CA ARG A 19 16.09 -12.35 6.58
C ARG A 19 15.47 -13.20 7.68
N LEU A 20 16.00 -14.41 7.91
CA LEU A 20 15.52 -15.29 8.98
C LEU A 20 15.72 -14.66 10.37
N ARG A 21 16.88 -14.02 10.60
CA ARG A 21 17.12 -13.30 11.86
C ARG A 21 16.11 -12.18 12.06
N ALA A 22 15.93 -11.33 11.06
CA ALA A 22 14.99 -10.22 11.13
C ALA A 22 13.54 -10.71 11.34
N GLN A 23 13.16 -11.85 10.74
CA GLN A 23 11.86 -12.46 10.96
C GLN A 23 11.67 -12.95 12.40
N VAL A 24 12.68 -13.58 12.99
CA VAL A 24 12.64 -14.03 14.39
C VAL A 24 12.60 -12.84 15.34
N GLU A 25 13.42 -11.82 15.12
CA GLU A 25 13.39 -10.58 15.91
C GLU A 25 12.00 -9.93 15.88
N LYS A 26 11.40 -9.75 14.69
CA LYS A 26 10.03 -9.22 14.54
C LYS A 26 9.01 -10.11 15.26
N SER A 27 9.15 -11.43 15.18
CA SER A 27 8.26 -12.38 15.86
C SER A 27 8.35 -12.26 17.38
N ILE A 28 9.56 -12.07 17.93
CA ILE A 28 9.78 -11.88 19.37
C ILE A 28 9.15 -10.57 19.84
N VAL A 29 9.35 -9.48 19.09
CA VAL A 29 8.74 -8.18 19.40
C VAL A 29 7.21 -8.27 19.38
N LEU A 30 6.64 -8.87 18.34
CA LEU A 30 5.20 -9.07 18.22
C LEU A 30 4.66 -9.89 19.41
N TRP A 31 5.29 -11.02 19.71
CA TRP A 31 4.90 -11.87 20.83
C TRP A 31 4.96 -11.15 22.17
N ALA A 32 6.04 -10.39 22.42
CA ALA A 32 6.18 -9.62 23.66
C ALA A 32 5.12 -8.53 23.76
N TYR A 33 4.83 -7.85 22.65
CA TYR A 33 3.77 -6.84 22.56
C TYR A 33 2.39 -7.44 22.83
N GLU A 34 2.01 -8.51 22.15
CA GLU A 34 0.73 -9.20 22.34
C GLU A 34 0.59 -9.75 23.76
N THR A 35 1.63 -10.42 24.28
CA THR A 35 1.63 -11.00 25.63
C THR A 35 1.47 -9.92 26.70
N ASN A 36 2.22 -8.82 26.57
CA ASN A 36 2.10 -7.71 27.52
C ASN A 36 0.75 -7.00 27.37
N THR A 37 0.29 -6.76 26.14
CA THR A 37 -1.00 -6.13 25.85
C THR A 37 -2.14 -6.95 26.43
N LYS A 38 -2.13 -8.27 26.30
CA LYS A 38 -3.11 -9.16 26.94
C LYS A 38 -3.23 -8.94 28.45
N ARG A 39 -2.08 -8.73 29.11
CA ARG A 39 -2.02 -8.52 30.55
C ARG A 39 -2.46 -7.11 30.96
N THR A 40 -2.08 -6.08 30.21
CA THR A 40 -2.32 -4.67 30.59
C THR A 40 -3.60 -4.09 30.02
N ASN A 41 -4.05 -4.58 28.87
CA ASN A 41 -5.23 -4.13 28.14
C ASN A 41 -5.85 -5.31 27.35
N PRO A 42 -6.61 -6.19 28.02
CA PRO A 42 -7.20 -7.37 27.40
C PRO A 42 -8.19 -7.02 26.28
N VAL A 43 -8.89 -5.88 26.39
CA VAL A 43 -9.82 -5.39 25.35
C VAL A 43 -9.07 -5.10 24.06
N LEU A 44 -7.89 -4.47 24.14
CA LEU A 44 -7.06 -4.24 22.95
C LEU A 44 -6.54 -5.56 22.37
N HIS A 45 -6.22 -6.54 23.21
CA HIS A 45 -5.80 -7.86 22.73
C HIS A 45 -6.91 -8.57 21.95
N GLU A 46 -8.17 -8.49 22.40
CA GLU A 46 -9.32 -9.06 21.69
C GLU A 46 -9.49 -8.47 20.28
N ILE A 47 -9.07 -7.23 20.06
CA ILE A 47 -9.11 -6.58 18.73
C ILE A 47 -8.20 -7.29 17.72
N PHE A 48 -7.08 -7.89 18.16
CA PHE A 48 -6.17 -8.61 17.25
C PHE A 48 -6.81 -9.87 16.66
N ASP A 49 -7.76 -10.48 17.37
CA ASP A 49 -8.48 -11.68 16.95
C ASP A 49 -9.78 -11.36 16.19
N LEU A 50 -10.07 -10.09 15.89
CA LEU A 50 -11.30 -9.72 15.20
C LEU A 50 -11.35 -10.31 13.78
N PRO A 51 -12.49 -10.93 13.41
CA PRO A 51 -12.71 -11.37 12.03
C PRO A 51 -12.52 -10.23 11.05
N GLN A 52 -11.73 -10.49 10.00
CA GLN A 52 -11.38 -9.52 8.97
C GLN A 52 -10.74 -8.24 9.56
N GLY A 53 -9.99 -8.35 10.67
CA GLY A 53 -9.42 -7.20 11.38
C GLY A 53 -8.55 -6.30 10.49
N ARG A 54 -7.74 -6.90 9.60
CA ARG A 54 -6.96 -6.16 8.60
C ARG A 54 -7.86 -5.37 7.66
N THR A 55 -8.82 -6.03 7.02
CA THR A 55 -9.80 -5.42 6.12
C THR A 55 -10.49 -4.22 6.79
N ARG A 56 -11.03 -4.39 8.00
CA ARG A 56 -11.67 -3.31 8.76
C ARG A 56 -10.74 -2.11 8.99
N LYS A 57 -9.52 -2.38 9.44
CA LYS A 57 -8.51 -1.35 9.75
C LYS A 57 -8.12 -0.60 8.47
N GLU A 58 -7.81 -1.32 7.41
CA GLU A 58 -7.37 -0.75 6.13
C GLU A 58 -8.50 0.06 5.49
N THR A 59 -9.75 -0.42 5.49
CA THR A 59 -10.89 0.35 4.97
C THR A 59 -11.01 1.71 5.68
N VAL A 60 -10.87 1.76 7.01
CA VAL A 60 -10.91 3.02 7.76
C VAL A 60 -9.72 3.90 7.39
N ALA A 61 -8.50 3.35 7.38
CA ALA A 61 -7.29 4.10 7.07
C ALA A 61 -7.29 4.68 5.65
N PHE A 62 -7.71 3.91 4.64
CA PHE A 62 -7.76 4.39 3.26
C PHE A 62 -8.95 5.32 2.99
N SER A 63 -10.03 5.23 3.78
CA SER A 63 -11.15 6.18 3.66
C SER A 63 -10.76 7.63 3.96
N THR A 64 -9.69 7.84 4.74
CA THR A 64 -9.25 9.18 5.12
C THR A 64 -8.32 9.84 4.11
N ASN A 65 -7.83 9.10 3.10
CA ASN A 65 -6.87 9.64 2.12
C ASN A 65 -7.29 9.41 0.66
N THR A 66 -8.59 9.48 0.38
CA THR A 66 -9.13 9.27 -0.97
C THR A 66 -8.89 10.45 -1.92
N TRP A 67 -8.43 11.58 -1.41
CA TRP A 67 -8.16 12.79 -2.18
C TRP A 67 -6.71 12.85 -2.65
N ASP A 68 -5.74 12.67 -1.72
CA ASP A 68 -4.32 12.82 -2.04
C ASP A 68 -3.67 11.51 -2.50
N ASP A 69 -4.11 10.36 -1.96
CA ASP A 69 -3.49 9.04 -2.24
C ASP A 69 -4.23 8.18 -3.28
N ASP A 70 -5.15 8.76 -4.04
CA ASP A 70 -6.06 8.07 -4.97
C ASP A 70 -7.22 7.34 -4.26
N ILE A 71 -8.32 7.15 -4.99
CA ILE A 71 -9.51 6.43 -4.55
C ILE A 71 -9.34 4.90 -4.68
N ILE A 72 -8.39 4.44 -5.52
CA ILE A 72 -8.17 3.02 -5.84
C ILE A 72 -7.94 2.16 -4.58
N PRO A 73 -7.05 2.50 -3.63
CA PRO A 73 -6.84 1.68 -2.43
C PRO A 73 -8.11 1.52 -1.58
N PHE A 74 -8.90 2.60 -1.46
CA PHE A 74 -10.14 2.55 -0.70
C PHE A 74 -11.18 1.66 -1.38
N ARG A 75 -11.37 1.80 -2.70
CA ARG A 75 -12.26 0.91 -3.48
C ARG A 75 -11.83 -0.54 -3.37
N GLN A 76 -10.52 -0.81 -3.46
CA GLN A 76 -9.96 -2.15 -3.29
C GLN A 76 -10.31 -2.75 -1.92
N CYS A 77 -10.41 -1.94 -0.87
CA CYS A 77 -10.81 -2.39 0.46
C CYS A 77 -12.32 -2.62 0.61
N LEU A 78 -13.18 -1.92 -0.14
CA LEU A 78 -14.63 -2.11 -0.08
C LEU A 78 -15.08 -3.44 -0.67
N ILE A 79 -14.34 -3.98 -1.65
CA ILE A 79 -14.61 -5.27 -2.28
C ILE A 79 -14.60 -6.43 -1.26
N PRO A 80 -13.53 -6.68 -0.49
CA PRO A 80 -13.53 -7.72 0.54
C PRO A 80 -14.50 -7.40 1.68
N VAL A 81 -14.78 -6.12 1.97
CA VAL A 81 -15.83 -5.77 2.95
C VAL A 81 -17.19 -6.30 2.51
N ALA A 82 -17.57 -6.09 1.25
CA ALA A 82 -18.83 -6.58 0.71
C ALA A 82 -18.85 -8.12 0.62
N ARG A 83 -17.73 -8.74 0.21
CA ARG A 83 -17.62 -10.20 0.04
C ARG A 83 -17.64 -10.97 1.36
N HIS A 84 -17.01 -10.44 2.41
CA HIS A 84 -16.85 -11.10 3.71
C HIS A 84 -17.70 -10.44 4.81
N TRP A 85 -18.78 -9.74 4.42
CA TRP A 85 -19.60 -8.99 5.37
C TRP A 85 -20.16 -9.87 6.50
N ASP A 86 -20.60 -11.09 6.19
CA ASP A 86 -21.18 -12.00 7.18
C ASP A 86 -20.18 -12.45 8.26
N GLU A 87 -18.88 -12.50 7.92
CA GLU A 87 -17.81 -12.76 8.89
C GLU A 87 -17.60 -11.58 9.85
N MET A 88 -17.94 -10.37 9.40
CA MET A 88 -17.77 -9.13 10.15
C MET A 88 -19.02 -8.72 10.94
N ASN A 89 -20.19 -8.87 10.35
CA ASN A 89 -21.47 -8.49 10.92
C ASN A 89 -22.61 -9.29 10.30
N ASN A 90 -22.98 -10.38 10.95
CA ASN A 90 -24.10 -11.23 10.56
C ASN A 90 -25.47 -10.73 11.04
N LYS A 91 -25.55 -9.58 11.73
CA LYS A 91 -26.80 -9.07 12.31
C LYS A 91 -27.55 -8.11 11.38
N VAL A 92 -26.83 -7.51 10.43
CA VAL A 92 -27.36 -6.51 9.50
C VAL A 92 -26.94 -6.92 8.10
N ALA A 93 -27.83 -6.75 7.12
CA ALA A 93 -27.48 -6.96 5.71
C ALA A 93 -26.33 -6.03 5.29
N CYS A 94 -25.47 -6.50 4.38
CA CYS A 94 -24.36 -5.69 3.88
C CYS A 94 -24.91 -4.41 3.23
N PRO A 95 -24.47 -3.20 3.65
CA PRO A 95 -24.92 -1.95 3.04
C PRO A 95 -24.23 -1.67 1.70
N ILE A 96 -23.17 -2.42 1.37
CA ILE A 96 -22.37 -2.24 0.17
C ILE A 96 -22.73 -3.35 -0.81
N ASN A 97 -23.09 -2.96 -2.02
CA ASN A 97 -23.27 -3.86 -3.15
C ASN A 97 -22.29 -3.44 -4.24
N VAL A 98 -21.38 -4.32 -4.63
CA VAL A 98 -20.42 -4.05 -5.71
C VAL A 98 -20.84 -4.86 -6.93
N THR A 99 -21.14 -4.17 -8.01
CA THR A 99 -21.57 -4.77 -9.28
C THR A 99 -20.38 -5.26 -10.10
N ASP A 100 -20.62 -6.20 -11.02
CA ASP A 100 -19.58 -6.69 -11.94
C ASP A 100 -19.00 -5.57 -12.84
N GLU A 101 -19.80 -4.55 -13.15
CA GLU A 101 -19.36 -3.40 -13.94
C GLU A 101 -18.43 -2.48 -13.13
N GLU A 102 -18.74 -2.26 -11.84
CA GLU A 102 -17.85 -1.54 -10.92
C GLU A 102 -16.54 -2.30 -10.70
N LEU A 103 -16.58 -3.64 -10.60
CA LEU A 103 -15.36 -4.46 -10.51
C LEU A 103 -14.47 -4.31 -11.75
N LYS A 104 -15.05 -4.45 -12.95
CA LYS A 104 -14.31 -4.26 -14.21
C LYS A 104 -13.75 -2.85 -14.35
N THR A 105 -14.50 -1.85 -13.90
CA THR A 105 -14.05 -0.46 -13.92
C THR A 105 -12.89 -0.25 -12.96
N HIS A 106 -13.00 -0.76 -11.73
CA HIS A 106 -11.91 -0.73 -10.75
C HIS A 106 -10.65 -1.43 -11.26
N ASP A 107 -10.77 -2.61 -11.86
CA ASP A 107 -9.61 -3.36 -12.39
C ASP A 107 -8.90 -2.57 -13.51
N ARG A 108 -9.66 -1.93 -14.39
CA ARG A 108 -9.11 -1.08 -15.47
C ARG A 108 -8.52 0.23 -14.95
N GLU A 109 -9.15 0.87 -13.97
CA GLU A 109 -8.63 2.13 -13.39
C GLU A 109 -7.43 1.90 -12.46
N GLY A 110 -7.34 0.72 -11.84
CA GLY A 110 -6.21 0.30 -11.03
C GLY A 110 -5.02 -0.25 -11.84
N GLU A 111 -5.17 -0.41 -13.15
CA GLU A 111 -4.06 -0.80 -14.02
C GLU A 111 -2.97 0.28 -13.98
N GLY A 112 -1.72 -0.10 -13.74
CA GLY A 112 -0.62 0.86 -13.60
C GLY A 112 -0.47 1.46 -12.20
N TRP A 113 -1.39 1.18 -11.26
CA TRP A 113 -1.37 1.82 -9.93
C TRP A 113 -0.13 1.44 -9.12
N ASN A 114 0.29 0.17 -9.14
CA ASN A 114 1.49 -0.27 -8.43
C ASN A 114 2.75 0.35 -9.04
N GLU A 115 2.84 0.43 -10.37
CA GLU A 115 3.98 1.06 -11.06
C GLU A 115 4.09 2.55 -10.69
N GLN A 116 2.96 3.26 -10.59
CA GLN A 116 2.94 4.65 -10.13
C GLN A 116 3.35 4.76 -8.66
N ALA A 117 2.86 3.88 -7.80
CA ALA A 117 3.23 3.86 -6.39
C ALA A 117 4.74 3.61 -6.20
N ASP A 118 5.31 2.62 -6.91
CA ASP A 118 6.73 2.30 -6.88
C ASP A 118 7.59 3.45 -7.42
N PHE A 119 7.13 4.13 -8.47
CA PHE A 119 7.79 5.33 -9.00
C PHE A 119 7.90 6.42 -7.93
N TRP A 120 6.80 6.74 -7.24
CA TRP A 120 6.81 7.77 -6.20
C TRP A 120 7.60 7.35 -4.97
N ASP A 121 7.58 6.07 -4.59
CA ASP A 121 8.40 5.58 -3.48
C ASP A 121 9.90 5.70 -3.79
N ALA A 122 10.30 5.47 -5.05
CA ALA A 122 11.68 5.66 -5.49
C ALA A 122 12.12 7.14 -5.48
N LEU A 123 11.19 8.10 -5.59
CA LEU A 123 11.47 9.54 -5.53
C LEU A 123 11.37 10.12 -4.12
N ARG A 124 10.91 9.36 -3.12
CA ARG A 124 10.73 9.81 -1.74
C ARG A 124 11.98 10.50 -1.19
N GLY A 125 11.81 11.71 -0.64
CA GLY A 125 12.93 12.53 -0.12
C GLY A 125 13.72 13.30 -1.20
N PHE A 126 13.46 13.05 -2.48
CA PHE A 126 13.90 13.91 -3.59
C PHE A 126 12.76 14.79 -4.09
N ALA A 127 11.61 14.19 -4.41
CA ALA A 127 10.39 14.88 -4.78
C ALA A 127 9.17 14.10 -4.31
N GLU A 128 8.18 14.81 -3.77
CA GLU A 128 6.94 14.22 -3.26
C GLU A 128 5.84 14.27 -4.34
N ARG A 129 4.83 13.42 -4.18
CA ARG A 129 3.73 13.23 -5.14
C ARG A 129 2.91 14.51 -5.39
N ASP A 130 2.83 15.39 -4.38
CA ASP A 130 2.15 16.68 -4.46
C ASP A 130 2.97 17.77 -5.19
N GLY A 131 4.16 17.42 -5.66
CA GLY A 131 5.08 18.32 -6.35
C GLY A 131 6.04 19.06 -5.41
N TRP A 132 6.01 18.79 -4.09
CA TRP A 132 6.96 19.40 -3.17
C TRP A 132 8.37 18.82 -3.35
N THR A 133 9.38 19.69 -3.28
CA THR A 133 10.80 19.33 -3.19
C THR A 133 11.54 20.37 -2.36
N SER A 134 12.67 19.99 -1.77
CA SER A 134 13.53 20.91 -1.02
C SER A 134 14.24 21.90 -1.95
N ASN A 135 14.57 23.10 -1.45
CA ASN A 135 15.28 24.11 -2.23
C ASN A 135 16.60 23.60 -2.83
N GLU A 136 17.32 22.75 -2.09
CA GLU A 136 18.59 22.14 -2.55
C GLU A 136 18.41 21.20 -3.74
N ASN A 137 17.23 20.60 -3.88
CA ASN A 137 16.90 19.66 -4.94
C ASN A 137 16.13 20.31 -6.09
N TYR A 138 15.62 21.53 -5.92
CA TYR A 138 14.68 22.16 -6.85
C TYR A 138 15.17 22.20 -8.30
N GLU A 139 16.38 22.68 -8.55
CA GLU A 139 16.95 22.74 -9.91
C GLU A 139 17.08 21.34 -10.54
N ARG A 140 17.56 20.36 -9.75
CA ARG A 140 17.70 18.97 -10.22
C ARG A 140 16.34 18.31 -10.45
N ALA A 141 15.35 18.61 -9.62
CA ALA A 141 13.98 18.13 -9.80
C ALA A 141 13.38 18.69 -11.09
N LEU A 142 13.53 19.99 -11.35
CA LEU A 142 13.08 20.60 -12.60
C LEU A 142 13.71 19.92 -13.83
N GLU A 143 15.02 19.71 -13.83
CA GLU A 143 15.72 19.01 -14.91
C GLU A 143 15.20 17.58 -15.09
N THR A 144 15.09 16.81 -13.99
CA THR A 144 14.61 15.42 -14.02
C THR A 144 13.20 15.32 -14.59
N PHE A 145 12.26 16.14 -14.14
CA PHE A 145 10.88 16.11 -14.62
C PHE A 145 10.74 16.66 -16.05
N ALA A 146 11.61 17.59 -16.47
CA ALA A 146 11.68 18.01 -17.87
C ALA A 146 12.15 16.85 -18.77
N GLU A 147 13.18 16.10 -18.37
CA GLU A 147 13.66 14.93 -19.11
C GLU A 147 12.61 13.82 -19.20
N LEU A 148 11.92 13.52 -18.08
CA LEU A 148 10.82 12.56 -18.05
C LEU A 148 9.68 12.96 -18.98
N ARG A 149 9.34 14.25 -19.02
CA ARG A 149 8.35 14.78 -19.96
C ARG A 149 8.79 14.58 -21.41
N GLU A 150 10.04 14.86 -21.75
CA GLU A 150 10.56 14.67 -23.11
C GLU A 150 10.67 13.18 -23.51
N LEU A 151 10.93 12.28 -22.56
CA LEU A 151 10.82 10.84 -22.77
C LEU A 151 9.37 10.43 -23.07
N GLY A 152 8.43 10.82 -22.22
CA GLY A 152 7.01 10.52 -22.42
C GLY A 152 6.47 11.06 -23.74
N LEU A 153 6.84 12.28 -24.14
CA LEU A 153 6.45 12.84 -25.43
C LEU A 153 7.04 12.09 -26.63
N ARG A 154 8.21 11.46 -26.49
CA ARG A 154 8.81 10.64 -27.57
C ARG A 154 8.10 9.31 -27.74
N ASP A 155 7.71 8.68 -26.65
CA ASP A 155 7.14 7.33 -26.66
C ASP A 155 5.63 7.32 -26.99
N LEU A 156 4.92 8.42 -26.68
CA LEU A 156 3.50 8.56 -26.96
C LEU A 156 3.23 9.04 -28.40
N THR A 157 2.09 8.61 -28.97
CA THR A 157 1.64 9.02 -30.31
C THR A 157 0.17 9.44 -30.31
N GLY A 158 -0.27 10.10 -31.39
CA GLY A 158 -1.69 10.45 -31.61
C GLY A 158 -2.32 11.28 -30.48
N ASP A 159 -3.54 10.92 -30.11
CA ASP A 159 -4.35 11.64 -29.11
C ASP A 159 -3.75 11.56 -27.70
N GLU A 160 -3.09 10.45 -27.35
CA GLU A 160 -2.43 10.26 -26.05
C GLU A 160 -1.27 11.25 -25.89
N ARG A 161 -0.46 11.43 -26.93
CA ARG A 161 0.62 12.43 -26.94
C ARG A 161 0.07 13.85 -26.78
N ALA A 162 -0.99 14.18 -27.53
CA ALA A 162 -1.60 15.50 -27.48
C ALA A 162 -2.18 15.80 -26.08
N HIS A 163 -2.81 14.80 -25.46
CA HIS A 163 -3.31 14.89 -24.10
C HIS A 163 -2.18 15.09 -23.09
N PHE A 164 -1.16 14.24 -23.13
CA PHE A 164 0.00 14.32 -22.23
C PHE A 164 0.72 15.67 -22.35
N GLN A 165 0.94 16.16 -23.57
CA GLN A 165 1.56 17.47 -23.80
C GLN A 165 0.78 18.63 -23.18
N LYS A 166 -0.56 18.55 -23.18
CA LYS A 166 -1.42 19.57 -22.59
C LYS A 166 -1.40 19.53 -21.06
N GLN A 167 -1.36 18.34 -20.46
CA GLN A 167 -1.35 18.15 -19.01
C GLN A 167 -0.01 18.52 -18.36
N THR A 168 1.09 18.45 -19.13
CA THR A 168 2.46 18.63 -18.62
C THR A 168 3.10 19.96 -19.06
N ARG A 169 2.29 20.96 -19.43
CA ARG A 169 2.77 22.27 -19.92
C ARG A 169 2.96 23.28 -18.80
#